data_AF-A0A436FR36-F1
#
_entry.id   AF-A0A436FR36-F1
#
_cell.length_a   1.000
_cell.length_b   1.000
_cell.length_c   1.000
_cell.angle_alpha   90.00
_cell.angle_beta   90.00
_cell.angle_gamma   90.00
#
_symmetry.space_group_name_H-M   'P 1'
#
loop_
_entity.id
_entity.type
_entity.pdbx_description
1 polymer ?
#
loop_
_entity_poly.entity_id
_entity_poly.type
_entity_poly.pdbx_seq_one_letter_code
_entity_poly.pdbx_strand_id
1 'polypeptide(L)'
;MIGNGGTTGNAGAGNVIVNAATSTLSFNRSDTFNFTGLLSGPGTIAQIGTGATVLTQAGNDIGATRIDAGVLQVNGGLTTPTIALNGTGTLTVNGTVGAAAGGFSTLAGDGGASTITIAAGGTLRGNGNLGAGNDTVNVSGTLNTGAAQLNLGAGNDTLVLNDTAVISGAGVDAGTGGETGVGDTLQVVAAAGRTLDAANVSNFESLSKQGAGALTLTGNHGYSAGTTIQSGTLQIGNGATAGALATPAVTNNGVLAFNLNSDYIFAGAISGSGTVNKLGSGVTTLTGTNSYSGATNVNAGTLLVNGNQSGAAGQISVAGGATLGGTGIIGGSVTVADGGTLSAGGAGSMPGTLTINGNLALGNSNLNVDFGQANVPGGALNDLINVGGNLTLDGTLNITKTSGGSFGPGIYRVFNYGGSLIDNGLNVTDPNYFVQTSVANQVNLVNSAGLTLSYWDGDAGPHSNGAVNGGNGTWRAAGDQNWTDSTGLFAAPFANGSFAIFQGTAGTVTVDGTNGPVLAAGMQFAIGGYRVQGADVGLIGLQSIIRVGDGSAASAGYTATIASNLTGAGQLVKTDAGTLVLAGTNTY
;
A
#
# COMPACT_ATOMS: atom_id res chain seq x y z
N MET A 1 -60.20 -18.42 10.87
CA MET A 1 -59.22 -17.75 11.75
C MET A 1 -58.92 -18.67 12.92
N ILE A 2 -57.65 -18.79 13.32
CA ILE A 2 -57.19 -19.51 14.51
C ILE A 2 -56.74 -18.44 15.52
N GLY A 3 -57.52 -18.29 16.58
CA GLY A 3 -57.32 -17.28 17.63
C GLY A 3 -58.04 -15.96 17.39
N ASN A 4 -57.92 -15.05 18.37
CA ASN A 4 -58.61 -13.76 18.43
C ASN A 4 -57.68 -12.61 18.90
N GLY A 5 -56.37 -12.78 18.79
CA GLY A 5 -55.34 -11.87 19.31
C GLY A 5 -54.84 -12.21 20.71
N GLY A 6 -55.49 -13.15 21.40
CA GLY A 6 -55.01 -13.73 22.66
C GLY A 6 -54.19 -15.01 22.48
N THR A 7 -54.07 -15.79 23.54
CA THR A 7 -53.34 -17.08 23.58
C THR A 7 -54.27 -18.29 23.41
N THR A 8 -55.47 -18.11 22.86
CA THR A 8 -56.48 -19.16 22.69
C THR A 8 -56.84 -19.34 21.21
N GLY A 9 -57.49 -20.47 20.87
CA GLY A 9 -57.80 -20.88 19.49
C GLY A 9 -56.82 -21.90 18.91
N ASN A 10 -57.33 -22.99 18.33
CA ASN A 10 -56.54 -24.12 17.82
C ASN A 10 -57.24 -24.77 16.61
N ALA A 11 -56.49 -25.37 15.70
CA ALA A 11 -56.99 -26.21 14.60
C ALA A 11 -56.92 -27.72 14.90
N GLY A 12 -56.48 -28.10 16.11
CA GLY A 12 -56.21 -29.49 16.48
C GLY A 12 -54.89 -30.00 15.88
N ALA A 13 -54.74 -31.32 15.83
CA ALA A 13 -53.58 -31.99 15.23
C ALA A 13 -53.83 -32.47 13.77
N GLY A 14 -55.01 -32.18 13.22
CA GLY A 14 -55.39 -32.61 11.88
C GLY A 14 -54.85 -31.73 10.77
N ASN A 15 -54.88 -32.24 9.55
CA ASN A 15 -54.58 -31.46 8.35
C ASN A 15 -55.69 -30.42 8.10
N VAL A 16 -55.31 -29.27 7.54
CA VAL A 16 -56.23 -28.21 7.16
C VAL A 16 -56.10 -27.93 5.66
N ILE A 17 -57.23 -27.88 4.97
CA ILE A 17 -57.32 -27.58 3.54
C ILE A 17 -58.00 -26.21 3.36
N VAL A 18 -57.30 -25.23 2.78
CA VAL A 18 -57.89 -23.95 2.37
C VAL A 18 -58.34 -24.10 0.91
N ASN A 19 -59.51 -24.71 0.72
CA ASN A 19 -59.96 -25.29 -0.55
C ASN A 19 -60.38 -24.29 -1.64
N ALA A 20 -60.50 -23.00 -1.34
CA ALA A 20 -60.87 -21.96 -2.29
C ALA A 20 -59.79 -20.87 -2.35
N ALA A 21 -59.43 -20.46 -3.57
CA ALA A 21 -58.36 -19.48 -3.82
C ALA A 21 -58.61 -18.11 -3.17
N THR A 22 -59.87 -17.77 -2.92
CA THR A 22 -60.28 -16.51 -2.26
C THR A 22 -60.34 -16.60 -0.74
N SER A 23 -60.21 -17.80 -0.17
CA SER A 23 -60.30 -18.02 1.28
C SER A 23 -58.97 -17.78 1.97
N THR A 24 -59.01 -17.22 3.18
CA THR A 24 -57.83 -16.99 4.01
C THR A 24 -57.95 -17.69 5.36
N LEU A 25 -56.96 -18.50 5.71
CA LEU A 25 -56.75 -19.00 7.06
C LEU A 25 -55.83 -18.05 7.82
N SER A 26 -56.43 -17.18 8.64
CA SER A 26 -55.66 -16.25 9.48
C SER A 26 -55.25 -16.87 10.81
N PHE A 27 -53.98 -16.74 11.20
CA PHE A 27 -53.45 -17.04 12.52
C PHE A 27 -53.36 -15.73 13.31
N ASN A 28 -54.18 -15.60 14.34
CA ASN A 28 -54.29 -14.41 15.18
C ASN A 28 -54.06 -14.79 16.65
N ARG A 29 -52.82 -15.11 16.99
CA ARG A 29 -52.40 -15.44 18.34
C ARG A 29 -51.25 -14.55 18.79
N SER A 30 -51.16 -14.27 20.08
CA SER A 30 -50.09 -13.46 20.68
C SER A 30 -48.91 -14.27 21.21
N ASP A 31 -49.03 -15.60 21.26
CA ASP A 31 -48.00 -16.54 21.70
C ASP A 31 -47.50 -17.44 20.55
N THR A 32 -46.56 -18.33 20.86
CA THR A 32 -46.10 -19.34 19.90
C THR A 32 -47.14 -20.45 19.75
N PHE A 33 -47.56 -20.70 18.51
CA PHE A 33 -48.49 -21.75 18.12
C PHE A 33 -47.81 -22.73 17.16
N ASN A 34 -47.60 -23.96 17.63
CA ASN A 34 -47.05 -25.03 16.81
C ASN A 34 -48.16 -25.72 16.01
N PHE A 35 -48.21 -25.46 14.70
CA PHE A 35 -49.10 -26.17 13.79
C PHE A 35 -48.45 -27.48 13.35
N THR A 36 -49.02 -28.59 13.83
CA THR A 36 -48.49 -29.95 13.65
C THR A 36 -49.10 -30.72 12.48
N GLY A 37 -50.26 -30.27 11.97
CA GLY A 37 -50.88 -30.83 10.78
C GLY A 37 -50.24 -30.34 9.48
N LEU A 38 -50.76 -30.84 8.35
CA LEU A 38 -50.43 -30.36 7.01
C LEU A 38 -51.37 -29.23 6.58
N LEU A 39 -50.82 -28.13 6.07
CA LEU A 39 -51.58 -27.11 5.34
C LEU A 39 -51.59 -27.43 3.84
N SER A 40 -52.76 -27.40 3.21
CA SER A 40 -52.87 -27.60 1.76
C SER A 40 -53.95 -26.74 1.11
N GLY A 41 -53.87 -26.54 -0.20
CA GLY A 41 -54.95 -26.00 -1.02
C GLY A 41 -54.66 -24.62 -1.63
N PRO A 42 -55.53 -24.15 -2.55
CA PRO A 42 -55.26 -22.96 -3.35
C PRO A 42 -55.44 -21.63 -2.61
N GLY A 43 -55.97 -21.63 -1.39
CA GLY A 43 -56.23 -20.39 -0.64
C GLY A 43 -54.98 -19.77 0.00
N THR A 44 -55.22 -18.81 0.88
CA THR A 44 -54.18 -18.00 1.54
C THR A 44 -54.02 -18.40 3.02
N ILE A 45 -52.80 -18.33 3.55
CA ILE A 45 -52.58 -18.23 5.00
C ILE A 45 -52.16 -16.81 5.36
N ALA A 46 -52.61 -16.30 6.51
CA ALA A 46 -52.25 -14.97 6.98
C ALA A 46 -51.80 -15.00 8.45
N GLN A 47 -50.53 -14.71 8.73
CA GLN A 47 -50.08 -14.44 10.09
C GLN A 47 -50.43 -12.99 10.42
N ILE A 48 -51.37 -12.77 11.36
CA ILE A 48 -51.87 -11.45 11.75
C ILE A 48 -51.75 -11.15 13.24
N GLY A 49 -51.44 -12.17 14.05
CA GLY A 49 -51.19 -12.00 15.48
C GLY A 49 -49.73 -11.65 15.76
N THR A 50 -49.48 -11.04 16.92
CA THR A 50 -48.13 -10.64 17.36
C THR A 50 -47.24 -11.81 17.78
N GLY A 51 -47.81 -13.01 17.95
CA GLY A 51 -47.11 -14.23 18.30
C GLY A 51 -46.42 -14.90 17.11
N ALA A 52 -46.05 -16.17 17.28
CA ALA A 52 -45.34 -16.95 16.26
C ALA A 52 -46.15 -18.17 15.82
N THR A 53 -46.44 -18.32 14.54
CA THR A 53 -46.97 -19.58 14.00
C THR A 53 -45.82 -20.42 13.47
N VAL A 54 -45.69 -21.65 13.97
CA VAL A 54 -44.62 -22.58 13.58
C VAL A 54 -45.22 -23.70 12.72
N LEU A 55 -44.81 -23.75 11.46
CA LEU A 55 -45.15 -24.82 10.51
C LEU A 55 -44.12 -25.93 10.62
N THR A 56 -44.56 -27.11 11.11
CA THR A 56 -43.63 -28.21 11.42
C THR A 56 -43.53 -29.27 10.32
N GLN A 57 -44.58 -29.46 9.52
CA GLN A 57 -44.59 -30.46 8.45
C GLN A 57 -43.81 -30.02 7.22
N ALA A 58 -43.19 -30.97 6.51
CA ALA A 58 -42.40 -30.68 5.31
C ALA A 58 -43.24 -30.34 4.07
N GLY A 59 -44.48 -30.84 4.01
CA GLY A 59 -45.32 -30.79 2.81
C GLY A 59 -46.38 -29.70 2.80
N ASN A 60 -46.24 -28.61 3.57
CA ASN A 60 -47.25 -27.55 3.50
C ASN A 60 -47.24 -26.94 2.09
N ASP A 61 -48.42 -26.81 1.48
CA ASP A 61 -48.58 -26.36 0.10
C ASP A 61 -49.81 -25.45 -0.03
N ILE A 62 -49.58 -24.14 -0.12
CA ILE A 62 -50.64 -23.13 -0.02
C ILE A 62 -50.55 -22.16 -1.21
N GLY A 63 -51.69 -21.60 -1.63
CA GLY A 63 -51.74 -20.70 -2.78
C GLY A 63 -51.11 -19.34 -2.55
N ALA A 64 -51.22 -18.76 -1.35
CA ALA A 64 -50.51 -17.53 -1.00
C ALA A 64 -50.21 -17.46 0.50
N THR A 65 -49.16 -16.74 0.85
CA THR A 65 -48.77 -16.50 2.25
C THR A 65 -48.71 -15.00 2.51
N ARG A 66 -49.30 -14.56 3.63
CA ARG A 66 -49.24 -13.18 4.10
C ARG A 66 -48.76 -13.15 5.55
N ILE A 67 -47.87 -12.22 5.88
CA ILE A 67 -47.32 -12.04 7.22
C ILE A 67 -47.46 -10.55 7.55
N ASP A 68 -48.51 -10.18 8.27
CA ASP A 68 -48.83 -8.78 8.59
C ASP A 68 -48.29 -8.33 9.95
N ALA A 69 -48.01 -9.29 10.84
CA ALA A 69 -47.47 -9.07 12.18
C ALA A 69 -46.81 -10.34 12.70
N GLY A 70 -45.99 -10.23 13.76
CA GLY A 70 -45.42 -11.40 14.43
C GLY A 70 -44.54 -12.25 13.52
N VAL A 71 -44.47 -13.55 13.79
CA VAL A 71 -43.56 -14.48 13.11
C VAL A 71 -44.31 -15.61 12.42
N LEU A 72 -44.00 -15.86 11.16
CA LEU A 72 -44.25 -17.14 10.52
C LEU A 72 -42.93 -17.92 10.46
N GLN A 73 -42.83 -19.01 11.21
CA GLN A 73 -41.65 -19.86 11.27
C GLN A 73 -41.91 -21.18 10.53
N VAL A 74 -41.05 -21.50 9.56
CA VAL A 74 -41.12 -22.73 8.77
C VAL A 74 -40.01 -23.67 9.21
N ASN A 75 -40.36 -24.66 10.04
CA ASN A 75 -39.43 -25.72 10.49
C ASN A 75 -39.35 -26.88 9.49
N GLY A 76 -40.48 -27.24 8.87
CA GLY A 76 -40.53 -28.29 7.85
C GLY A 76 -40.38 -27.71 6.45
N GLY A 77 -41.50 -27.42 5.80
CA GLY A 77 -41.49 -26.86 4.46
C GLY A 77 -42.76 -26.07 4.17
N LEU A 78 -42.65 -25.09 3.28
CA LEU A 78 -43.74 -24.28 2.78
C LEU A 78 -43.56 -24.08 1.28
N THR A 79 -44.44 -24.72 0.51
CA THR A 79 -44.61 -24.47 -0.91
C THR A 79 -45.67 -23.37 -1.07
N THR A 80 -45.27 -22.22 -1.60
CA THR A 80 -46.16 -21.07 -1.85
C THR A 80 -45.61 -20.23 -3.00
N PRO A 81 -46.42 -19.84 -4.00
CA PRO A 81 -45.94 -19.00 -5.09
C PRO A 81 -45.67 -17.56 -4.64
N THR A 82 -46.38 -17.04 -3.63
CA THR A 82 -46.19 -15.67 -3.14
C THR A 82 -46.07 -15.62 -1.63
N ILE A 83 -45.28 -14.65 -1.15
CA ILE A 83 -45.17 -14.29 0.27
C ILE A 83 -45.23 -12.76 0.35
N ALA A 84 -46.28 -12.24 0.98
CA ALA A 84 -46.38 -10.83 1.32
C ALA A 84 -45.94 -10.59 2.77
N LEU A 85 -44.88 -9.83 2.99
CA LEU A 85 -44.40 -9.37 4.31
C LEU A 85 -44.89 -7.92 4.51
N ASN A 86 -45.95 -7.75 5.29
CA ASN A 86 -46.53 -6.43 5.54
C ASN A 86 -46.24 -5.99 6.98
N GLY A 87 -46.23 -4.68 7.20
CA GLY A 87 -46.13 -4.09 8.54
C GLY A 87 -44.82 -4.42 9.24
N THR A 88 -44.86 -5.31 10.24
CA THR A 88 -43.67 -5.77 11.00
C THR A 88 -43.49 -7.28 10.92
N GLY A 89 -44.04 -7.88 9.87
CA GLY A 89 -44.03 -9.32 9.66
C GLY A 89 -42.62 -9.90 9.56
N THR A 90 -42.41 -11.03 10.24
CA THR A 90 -41.15 -11.78 10.20
C THR A 90 -41.37 -13.16 9.59
N LEU A 91 -40.55 -13.51 8.59
CA LEU A 91 -40.41 -14.88 8.10
C LEU A 91 -39.16 -15.52 8.69
N THR A 92 -39.31 -16.66 9.37
CA THR A 92 -38.17 -17.49 9.82
C THR A 92 -38.17 -18.81 9.06
N VAL A 93 -37.05 -19.13 8.41
CA VAL A 93 -36.87 -20.32 7.57
C VAL A 93 -35.82 -21.22 8.19
N ASN A 94 -36.27 -22.26 8.89
CA ASN A 94 -35.41 -23.33 9.41
C ASN A 94 -35.40 -24.56 8.49
N GLY A 95 -36.50 -24.75 7.74
CA GLY A 95 -36.67 -25.80 6.74
C GLY A 95 -36.56 -25.24 5.32
N THR A 96 -37.49 -25.61 4.43
CA THR A 96 -37.49 -25.14 3.02
C THR A 96 -38.69 -24.27 2.69
N VAL A 97 -38.47 -23.11 2.06
CA VAL A 97 -39.52 -22.25 1.51
C VAL A 97 -39.27 -22.02 0.02
N GLY A 98 -40.31 -22.13 -0.81
CA GLY A 98 -40.24 -21.82 -2.23
C GLY A 98 -41.57 -22.08 -2.95
N ALA A 99 -41.59 -21.96 -4.27
CA ALA A 99 -42.78 -22.30 -5.06
C ALA A 99 -42.78 -23.78 -5.51
N ALA A 100 -43.88 -24.22 -6.11
CA ALA A 100 -44.05 -25.60 -6.57
C ALA A 100 -42.95 -26.02 -7.57
N ALA A 101 -42.71 -27.33 -7.66
CA ALA A 101 -41.78 -27.95 -8.62
C ALA A 101 -40.35 -27.38 -8.60
N GLY A 102 -39.87 -26.87 -7.47
CA GLY A 102 -38.53 -26.28 -7.40
C GLY A 102 -38.48 -24.77 -7.68
N GLY A 103 -39.63 -24.12 -7.90
CA GLY A 103 -39.71 -22.70 -8.24
C GLY A 103 -39.41 -21.73 -7.08
N PHE A 104 -39.47 -20.45 -7.38
CA PHE A 104 -39.15 -19.36 -6.45
C PHE A 104 -40.44 -18.69 -5.98
N SER A 105 -40.58 -18.48 -4.67
CA SER A 105 -41.65 -17.64 -4.15
C SER A 105 -41.36 -16.19 -4.53
N THR A 106 -42.38 -15.44 -4.97
CA THR A 106 -42.27 -13.99 -5.13
C THR A 106 -42.55 -13.34 -3.77
N LEU A 107 -41.53 -12.66 -3.24
CA LEU A 107 -41.60 -11.87 -2.02
C LEU A 107 -42.02 -10.45 -2.39
N ALA A 108 -42.99 -9.94 -1.65
CA ALA A 108 -43.46 -8.57 -1.72
C ALA A 108 -43.53 -8.01 -0.30
N GLY A 109 -43.08 -6.79 -0.07
CA GLY A 109 -43.41 -6.08 1.16
C GLY A 109 -44.12 -4.75 0.92
N ASP A 110 -44.43 -4.06 2.01
CA ASP A 110 -45.18 -2.81 2.02
C ASP A 110 -44.30 -1.61 2.41
N GLY A 111 -44.78 -0.68 3.23
CA GLY A 111 -43.97 0.43 3.75
C GLY A 111 -43.43 0.21 5.16
N GLY A 112 -43.68 -0.98 5.73
CA GLY A 112 -43.22 -1.38 7.05
C GLY A 112 -41.96 -2.23 6.99
N ALA A 113 -41.19 -2.22 8.08
CA ALA A 113 -39.96 -3.00 8.19
C ALA A 113 -40.24 -4.51 8.22
N SER A 114 -39.78 -5.19 7.18
CA SER A 114 -39.83 -6.65 7.02
C SER A 114 -38.57 -7.31 7.57
N THR A 115 -38.73 -8.50 8.15
CA THR A 115 -37.57 -9.31 8.56
C THR A 115 -37.66 -10.73 7.99
N ILE A 116 -36.57 -11.17 7.36
CA ILE A 116 -36.39 -12.54 6.90
C ILE A 116 -35.18 -13.13 7.61
N THR A 117 -35.35 -14.24 8.32
CA THR A 117 -34.26 -15.00 8.91
C THR A 117 -34.20 -16.39 8.28
N ILE A 118 -33.07 -16.74 7.67
CA ILE A 118 -32.81 -18.07 7.12
C ILE A 118 -31.78 -18.73 8.05
N ALA A 119 -32.23 -19.64 8.90
CA ALA A 119 -31.35 -20.30 9.87
C ALA A 119 -30.37 -21.27 9.17
N ALA A 120 -29.33 -21.69 9.91
CA ALA A 120 -28.40 -22.70 9.42
C ALA A 120 -29.15 -23.99 9.01
N GLY A 121 -28.86 -24.49 7.80
CA GLY A 121 -29.59 -25.61 7.19
C GLY A 121 -30.93 -25.26 6.53
N GLY A 122 -31.49 -24.08 6.81
CA GLY A 122 -32.68 -23.56 6.14
C GLY A 122 -32.39 -23.16 4.69
N THR A 123 -33.42 -23.22 3.83
CA THR A 123 -33.33 -22.81 2.43
C THR A 123 -34.55 -21.98 2.05
N LEU A 124 -34.32 -20.73 1.63
CA LEU A 124 -35.33 -19.89 0.98
C LEU A 124 -35.01 -19.81 -0.50
N ARG A 125 -35.95 -20.27 -1.34
CA ARG A 125 -35.96 -19.99 -2.77
C ARG A 125 -36.94 -18.87 -3.04
N GLY A 126 -36.44 -17.64 -3.11
CA GLY A 126 -37.29 -16.47 -3.24
C GLY A 126 -36.57 -15.27 -3.84
N ASN A 127 -37.34 -14.48 -4.58
CA ASN A 127 -36.95 -13.21 -5.20
C ASN A 127 -38.12 -12.23 -5.13
N GLY A 128 -37.93 -10.99 -5.55
CA GLY A 128 -38.98 -9.96 -5.51
C GLY A 128 -38.50 -8.67 -4.87
N ASN A 129 -39.40 -7.92 -4.24
CA ASN A 129 -39.12 -6.59 -3.67
C ASN A 129 -39.77 -6.46 -2.29
N LEU A 130 -38.99 -6.18 -1.24
CA LEU A 130 -39.50 -6.02 0.13
C LEU A 130 -40.13 -4.64 0.39
N GLY A 131 -40.04 -3.71 -0.57
CA GLY A 131 -40.86 -2.51 -0.61
C GLY A 131 -40.14 -1.31 0.00
N ALA A 132 -40.74 -0.68 0.99
CA ALA A 132 -40.13 0.40 1.73
C ALA A 132 -40.12 0.07 3.22
N GLY A 133 -39.30 0.79 3.98
CA GLY A 133 -39.03 0.47 5.38
C GLY A 133 -37.59 0.00 5.53
N ASN A 134 -37.16 -0.24 6.76
CA ASN A 134 -35.81 -0.73 7.02
C ASN A 134 -35.87 -2.24 7.13
N ASP A 135 -35.67 -2.90 6.00
CA ASP A 135 -35.78 -4.34 5.88
C ASP A 135 -34.50 -5.06 6.33
N THR A 136 -34.66 -6.24 6.91
CA THR A 136 -33.53 -7.06 7.35
C THR A 136 -33.62 -8.46 6.80
N VAL A 137 -32.58 -8.89 6.08
CA VAL A 137 -32.41 -10.27 5.62
C VAL A 137 -31.20 -10.87 6.32
N ASN A 138 -31.44 -11.80 7.24
CA ASN A 138 -30.42 -12.46 8.03
C ASN A 138 -30.22 -13.91 7.55
N VAL A 139 -29.05 -14.20 6.96
CA VAL A 139 -28.78 -15.48 6.32
C VAL A 139 -27.70 -16.24 7.08
N SER A 140 -28.05 -17.44 7.55
CA SER A 140 -27.13 -18.50 7.97
C SER A 140 -27.30 -19.76 7.12
N GLY A 141 -28.45 -19.95 6.47
CA GLY A 141 -28.68 -21.05 5.52
C GLY A 141 -28.43 -20.64 4.06
N THR A 142 -29.28 -21.12 3.16
CA THR A 142 -29.22 -20.80 1.73
C THR A 142 -30.33 -19.84 1.32
N LEU A 143 -29.97 -18.71 0.70
CA LEU A 143 -30.87 -17.88 -0.10
C LEU A 143 -30.58 -18.13 -1.58
N ASN A 144 -31.57 -18.66 -2.30
CA ASN A 144 -31.50 -18.84 -3.74
C ASN A 144 -32.53 -17.94 -4.42
N THR A 145 -32.05 -16.97 -5.18
CA THR A 145 -32.87 -15.95 -5.84
C THR A 145 -33.26 -16.34 -7.27
N GLY A 146 -32.62 -17.38 -7.83
CA GLY A 146 -32.86 -17.80 -9.21
C GLY A 146 -32.34 -16.75 -10.19
N ALA A 147 -33.11 -16.51 -11.26
CA ALA A 147 -32.70 -15.57 -12.32
C ALA A 147 -33.01 -14.09 -12.01
N ALA A 148 -33.76 -13.80 -10.94
CA ALA A 148 -34.13 -12.45 -10.53
C ALA A 148 -33.58 -12.16 -9.13
N GLN A 149 -33.29 -10.89 -8.83
CA GLN A 149 -32.78 -10.48 -7.52
C GLN A 149 -33.87 -10.47 -6.45
N LEU A 150 -33.45 -10.58 -5.19
CA LEU A 150 -34.24 -10.06 -4.07
C LEU A 150 -33.83 -8.60 -3.86
N ASN A 151 -34.73 -7.67 -4.14
CA ASN A 151 -34.57 -6.25 -3.89
C ASN A 151 -35.11 -5.91 -2.49
N LEU A 152 -34.33 -5.21 -1.68
CA LEU A 152 -34.73 -4.81 -0.33
C LEU A 152 -35.63 -3.57 -0.39
N GLY A 153 -35.25 -2.56 -1.18
CA GLY A 153 -36.20 -1.57 -1.66
C GLY A 153 -35.80 -0.17 -1.25
N ALA A 154 -36.68 0.55 -0.56
CA ALA A 154 -36.44 1.91 -0.11
C ALA A 154 -36.36 1.99 1.42
N GLY A 155 -35.23 2.45 1.94
CA GLY A 155 -35.03 2.58 3.37
C GLY A 155 -33.56 2.49 3.71
N ASN A 156 -33.25 2.17 4.97
CA ASN A 156 -31.92 1.75 5.38
C ASN A 156 -31.98 0.27 5.68
N ASP A 157 -31.68 -0.54 4.67
CA ASP A 157 -31.83 -1.98 4.68
C ASP A 157 -30.55 -2.68 5.17
N THR A 158 -30.70 -3.91 5.64
CA THR A 158 -29.56 -4.70 6.13
C THR A 158 -29.61 -6.13 5.61
N LEU A 159 -28.54 -6.52 4.91
CA LEU A 159 -28.25 -7.92 4.61
C LEU A 159 -27.16 -8.42 5.56
N VAL A 160 -27.48 -9.42 6.38
CA VAL A 160 -26.51 -10.10 7.25
C VAL A 160 -26.14 -11.46 6.64
N LEU A 161 -24.86 -11.64 6.34
CA LEU A 161 -24.29 -12.91 5.90
C LEU A 161 -23.46 -13.50 7.04
N ASN A 162 -23.97 -14.56 7.67
CA ASN A 162 -23.25 -15.34 8.69
C ASN A 162 -22.38 -16.42 8.04
N ASP A 163 -21.58 -17.14 8.85
CA ASP A 163 -20.55 -18.07 8.37
C ASP A 163 -21.04 -19.14 7.38
N THR A 164 -22.24 -19.66 7.58
CA THR A 164 -22.82 -20.73 6.76
C THR A 164 -23.71 -20.19 5.64
N ALA A 165 -23.82 -18.86 5.51
CA ALA A 165 -24.67 -18.22 4.52
C ALA A 165 -24.22 -18.55 3.09
N VAL A 166 -25.18 -18.98 2.28
CA VAL A 166 -25.01 -19.17 0.84
C VAL A 166 -26.00 -18.26 0.10
N ILE A 167 -25.48 -17.37 -0.75
CA ILE A 167 -26.27 -16.65 -1.74
C ILE A 167 -26.04 -17.31 -3.10
N SER A 168 -27.13 -17.60 -3.80
CA SER A 168 -27.09 -18.16 -5.16
C SER A 168 -28.16 -17.50 -6.04
N GLY A 169 -27.96 -17.56 -7.35
CA GLY A 169 -28.80 -16.87 -8.33
C GLY A 169 -28.30 -15.45 -8.61
N ALA A 170 -29.21 -14.53 -8.93
CA ALA A 170 -28.91 -13.15 -9.28
C ALA A 170 -28.51 -12.26 -8.07
N GLY A 171 -28.70 -12.75 -6.85
CA GLY A 171 -28.22 -12.09 -5.63
C GLY A 171 -29.25 -11.18 -4.95
N VAL A 172 -28.74 -10.31 -4.09
CA VAL A 172 -29.52 -9.35 -3.32
C VAL A 172 -29.15 -7.94 -3.74
N ASP A 173 -30.17 -7.15 -4.04
CA ASP A 173 -30.06 -5.73 -4.35
C ASP A 173 -30.58 -4.94 -3.16
N ALA A 174 -29.78 -4.02 -2.62
CA ALA A 174 -30.26 -3.14 -1.55
C ALA A 174 -31.40 -2.23 -2.04
N GLY A 175 -31.44 -1.93 -3.34
CA GLY A 175 -32.48 -1.10 -3.94
C GLY A 175 -32.09 0.37 -3.99
N THR A 176 -33.07 1.25 -3.80
CA THR A 176 -32.84 2.70 -3.80
C THR A 176 -32.72 3.16 -2.35
N GLY A 177 -31.49 3.36 -1.88
CA GLY A 177 -31.22 3.82 -0.51
C GLY A 177 -32.06 5.05 -0.12
N GLY A 178 -32.56 5.04 1.12
CA GLY A 178 -33.55 5.98 1.64
C GLY A 178 -33.03 6.95 2.73
N GLU A 179 -32.35 8.01 2.30
CA GLU A 179 -32.54 9.40 2.78
C GLU A 179 -32.27 9.81 4.26
N THR A 180 -31.31 9.20 4.97
CA THR A 180 -30.39 9.85 5.95
C THR A 180 -29.56 8.81 6.72
N GLY A 181 -28.29 9.11 7.05
CA GLY A 181 -27.43 8.24 7.87
C GLY A 181 -26.46 7.37 7.06
N VAL A 182 -26.25 6.12 7.48
CA VAL A 182 -25.29 5.16 6.87
C VAL A 182 -25.78 4.50 5.58
N GLY A 183 -27.08 4.61 5.26
CA GLY A 183 -27.68 3.93 4.12
C GLY A 183 -27.81 2.42 4.34
N ASP A 184 -27.89 1.67 3.24
CA ASP A 184 -28.00 0.23 3.25
C ASP A 184 -26.69 -0.42 3.68
N THR A 185 -26.81 -1.46 4.50
CA THR A 185 -25.67 -2.11 5.16
C THR A 185 -25.55 -3.57 4.75
N LEU A 186 -24.41 -3.90 4.15
CA LEU A 186 -23.96 -5.28 4.04
C LEU A 186 -23.14 -5.64 5.28
N GLN A 187 -23.73 -6.41 6.18
CA GLN A 187 -23.04 -6.98 7.33
C GLN A 187 -22.54 -8.39 7.01
N VAL A 188 -21.27 -8.63 7.29
CA VAL A 188 -20.62 -9.92 7.05
C VAL A 188 -19.97 -10.42 8.32
N VAL A 189 -20.47 -11.53 8.84
CA VAL A 189 -19.81 -12.27 9.93
C VAL A 189 -19.08 -13.45 9.31
N ALA A 190 -17.75 -13.38 9.29
CA ALA A 190 -16.88 -14.43 8.76
C ALA A 190 -15.84 -14.86 9.82
N ALA A 191 -16.14 -15.90 10.60
CA ALA A 191 -15.24 -16.56 11.54
C ALA A 191 -14.32 -17.60 10.87
N ALA A 192 -14.80 -18.36 9.88
CA ALA A 192 -14.00 -19.40 9.19
C ALA A 192 -13.33 -18.92 7.89
N GLY A 193 -13.82 -17.82 7.31
CA GLY A 193 -13.38 -17.28 6.02
C GLY A 193 -14.46 -17.42 4.94
N ARG A 194 -14.58 -16.42 4.07
CA ARG A 194 -15.64 -16.33 3.06
C ARG A 194 -15.15 -15.56 1.83
N THR A 195 -15.55 -16.01 0.64
CA THR A 195 -15.43 -15.21 -0.59
C THR A 195 -16.78 -14.59 -0.92
N LEU A 196 -16.78 -13.31 -1.29
CA LEU A 196 -17.96 -12.59 -1.76
C LEU A 196 -17.68 -12.12 -3.18
N ASP A 197 -18.51 -12.60 -4.11
CA ASP A 197 -18.58 -12.08 -5.47
C ASP A 197 -19.47 -10.84 -5.51
N ALA A 198 -19.02 -9.77 -6.17
CA ALA A 198 -19.80 -8.57 -6.44
C ALA A 198 -21.11 -8.86 -7.19
N ALA A 199 -21.20 -9.95 -7.95
CA ALA A 199 -22.46 -10.34 -8.61
C ALA A 199 -23.56 -10.76 -7.63
N ASN A 200 -23.22 -11.12 -6.38
CA ASN A 200 -24.20 -11.59 -5.39
C ASN A 200 -24.84 -10.45 -4.58
N VAL A 201 -24.27 -9.25 -4.59
CA VAL A 201 -24.72 -8.11 -3.78
C VAL A 201 -24.54 -6.79 -4.54
N SER A 202 -25.59 -5.98 -4.63
CA SER A 202 -25.55 -4.67 -5.30
C SER A 202 -26.15 -3.56 -4.44
N ASN A 203 -25.75 -2.32 -4.75
CA ASN A 203 -26.32 -1.07 -4.22
C ASN A 203 -26.25 -0.84 -2.70
N PHE A 204 -25.48 -1.63 -1.95
CA PHE A 204 -25.23 -1.32 -0.54
C PHE A 204 -24.30 -0.11 -0.40
N GLU A 205 -24.66 0.89 0.41
CA GLU A 205 -23.80 2.04 0.71
C GLU A 205 -22.66 1.72 1.67
N SER A 206 -22.83 0.74 2.57
CA SER A 206 -21.82 0.42 3.58
C SER A 206 -21.50 -1.08 3.69
N LEU A 207 -20.25 -1.37 4.06
CA LEU A 207 -19.78 -2.72 4.37
C LEU A 207 -19.30 -2.80 5.83
N SER A 208 -19.81 -3.77 6.57
CA SER A 208 -19.42 -4.08 7.95
C SER A 208 -18.87 -5.50 8.06
N LYS A 209 -17.53 -5.63 8.10
CA LYS A 209 -16.83 -6.92 8.26
C LYS A 209 -16.60 -7.25 9.73
N GLN A 210 -17.08 -8.40 10.15
CA GLN A 210 -16.97 -9.01 11.48
C GLN A 210 -16.43 -10.45 11.41
N GLY A 211 -16.08 -11.02 12.56
CA GLY A 211 -15.55 -12.37 12.68
C GLY A 211 -14.05 -12.47 12.40
N ALA A 212 -13.39 -13.47 12.99
CA ALA A 212 -11.93 -13.61 12.95
C ALA A 212 -11.36 -14.02 11.58
N GLY A 213 -12.16 -14.63 10.71
CA GLY A 213 -11.75 -15.11 9.40
C GLY A 213 -11.61 -14.00 8.35
N ALA A 214 -11.15 -14.39 7.16
CA ALA A 214 -10.98 -13.50 6.02
C ALA A 214 -12.29 -13.36 5.21
N LEU A 215 -12.71 -12.14 4.92
CA LEU A 215 -13.65 -11.85 3.83
C LEU A 215 -12.84 -11.46 2.60
N THR A 216 -12.85 -12.31 1.59
CA THR A 216 -12.22 -12.04 0.30
C THR A 216 -13.26 -11.46 -0.65
N LEU A 217 -13.03 -10.25 -1.14
CA LEU A 217 -13.84 -9.59 -2.16
C LEU A 217 -13.30 -9.93 -3.55
N THR A 218 -14.16 -10.49 -4.40
CA THR A 218 -13.86 -10.78 -5.81
C THR A 218 -14.82 -10.00 -6.70
N GLY A 219 -14.30 -9.41 -7.78
CA GLY A 219 -15.04 -8.43 -8.57
C GLY A 219 -14.99 -7.03 -7.97
N ASN A 220 -15.76 -6.11 -8.54
CA ASN A 220 -15.74 -4.70 -8.18
C ASN A 220 -16.83 -4.41 -7.14
N HIS A 221 -16.41 -4.05 -5.92
CA HIS A 221 -17.31 -3.63 -4.86
C HIS A 221 -17.29 -2.11 -4.71
N GLY A 222 -18.45 -1.52 -4.40
CA GLY A 222 -18.58 -0.10 -4.10
C GLY A 222 -19.42 0.10 -2.83
N TYR A 223 -18.93 0.94 -1.91
CA TYR A 223 -19.60 1.31 -0.66
C TYR A 223 -19.39 2.80 -0.40
N SER A 224 -20.36 3.60 -0.83
CA SER A 224 -20.30 5.07 -0.84
C SER A 224 -20.33 5.72 0.55
N ALA A 225 -20.88 5.05 1.57
CA ALA A 225 -20.89 5.50 2.96
C ALA A 225 -19.69 4.98 3.78
N GLY A 226 -18.86 4.11 3.21
CA GLY A 226 -17.63 3.64 3.83
C GLY A 226 -17.60 2.14 4.13
N THR A 227 -16.43 1.67 4.54
CA THR A 227 -16.19 0.28 4.93
C THR A 227 -15.65 0.23 6.36
N THR A 228 -16.17 -0.67 7.19
CA THR A 228 -15.67 -0.91 8.54
C THR A 228 -15.21 -2.36 8.68
N ILE A 229 -13.97 -2.55 9.10
CA ILE A 229 -13.39 -3.84 9.50
C ILE A 229 -13.35 -3.86 11.02
N GLN A 230 -14.30 -4.54 11.64
CA GLN A 230 -14.35 -4.67 13.09
C GLN A 230 -13.34 -5.70 13.60
N SER A 231 -13.16 -6.81 12.87
CA SER A 231 -12.21 -7.88 13.19
C SER A 231 -11.91 -8.76 11.97
N GLY A 232 -10.85 -9.57 12.10
CA GLY A 232 -10.36 -10.47 11.05
C GLY A 232 -9.76 -9.71 9.88
N THR A 233 -9.82 -10.32 8.69
CA THR A 233 -9.25 -9.73 7.46
C THR A 233 -10.34 -9.35 6.47
N LEU A 234 -10.26 -8.15 5.90
CA LEU A 234 -10.88 -7.81 4.62
C LEU A 234 -9.80 -7.86 3.53
N GLN A 235 -9.93 -8.77 2.58
CA GLN A 235 -9.00 -8.92 1.47
C GLN A 235 -9.65 -8.47 0.16
N ILE A 236 -8.98 -7.57 -0.55
CA ILE A 236 -9.38 -7.13 -1.89
C ILE A 236 -8.60 -7.97 -2.89
N GLY A 237 -9.32 -8.71 -3.74
CA GLY A 237 -8.74 -9.65 -4.68
C GLY A 237 -8.30 -10.97 -4.02
N ASN A 238 -7.96 -11.94 -4.87
CA ASN A 238 -7.59 -13.31 -4.48
C ASN A 238 -6.28 -13.77 -5.17
N GLY A 239 -5.41 -12.84 -5.53
CA GLY A 239 -4.22 -13.10 -6.35
C GLY A 239 -4.53 -13.14 -7.85
N ALA A 240 -5.72 -12.72 -8.26
CA ALA A 240 -6.07 -12.48 -9.66
C ALA A 240 -5.84 -11.01 -10.05
N THR A 241 -6.11 -10.67 -11.31
CA THR A 241 -6.06 -9.30 -11.83
C THR A 241 -7.37 -8.52 -11.60
N ALA A 242 -8.48 -9.23 -11.40
CA ALA A 242 -9.79 -8.63 -11.15
C ALA A 242 -10.02 -8.42 -9.65
N GLY A 243 -10.64 -7.28 -9.32
CA GLY A 243 -11.01 -6.92 -7.97
C GLY A 243 -10.78 -5.45 -7.70
N ALA A 244 -11.76 -4.79 -7.06
CA ALA A 244 -11.63 -3.41 -6.63
C ALA A 244 -12.56 -3.14 -5.44
N LEU A 245 -12.17 -2.19 -4.60
CA LEU A 245 -13.01 -1.60 -3.55
C LEU A 245 -13.08 -0.09 -3.75
N ALA A 246 -14.22 0.41 -4.22
CA ALA A 246 -14.51 1.84 -4.30
C ALA A 246 -15.21 2.27 -3.00
N THR A 247 -14.50 2.99 -2.13
CA THR A 247 -15.05 3.49 -0.86
C THR A 247 -14.29 4.75 -0.43
N PRO A 248 -14.95 5.76 0.18
CA PRO A 248 -14.27 6.99 0.60
C PRO A 248 -13.35 6.75 1.81
N ALA A 249 -13.67 5.78 2.66
CA ALA A 249 -12.90 5.48 3.85
C ALA A 249 -13.03 4.02 4.29
N VAL A 250 -11.97 3.52 4.93
CA VAL A 250 -11.92 2.24 5.63
C VAL A 250 -11.55 2.49 7.10
N THR A 251 -12.47 2.19 8.01
CA THR A 251 -12.16 2.08 9.44
C THR A 251 -11.62 0.67 9.69
N ASN A 252 -10.30 0.52 9.78
CA ASN A 252 -9.61 -0.75 9.91
C ASN A 252 -9.23 -1.04 11.36
N ASN A 253 -9.95 -1.93 12.05
CA ASN A 253 -9.59 -2.46 13.37
C ASN A 253 -9.11 -3.92 13.32
N GLY A 254 -8.88 -4.45 12.12
CA GLY A 254 -8.38 -5.82 11.89
C GLY A 254 -7.23 -5.79 10.90
N VAL A 255 -7.43 -6.41 9.73
CA VAL A 255 -6.47 -6.40 8.62
C VAL A 255 -7.16 -5.97 7.34
N LEU A 256 -6.60 -4.96 6.66
CA LEU A 256 -6.92 -4.66 5.27
C LEU A 256 -5.81 -5.24 4.39
N ALA A 257 -6.15 -6.16 3.49
CA ALA A 257 -5.19 -6.86 2.63
C ALA A 257 -5.47 -6.59 1.14
N PHE A 258 -4.42 -6.23 0.40
CA PHE A 258 -4.45 -6.07 -1.04
C PHE A 258 -3.77 -7.27 -1.70
N ASN A 259 -4.56 -8.15 -2.32
CA ASN A 259 -4.08 -9.35 -3.00
C ASN A 259 -4.47 -9.33 -4.47
N LEU A 260 -3.89 -8.40 -5.22
CA LEU A 260 -4.09 -8.20 -6.65
C LEU A 260 -2.77 -8.35 -7.41
N ASN A 261 -2.81 -9.06 -8.54
CA ASN A 261 -1.67 -9.22 -9.44
C ASN A 261 -1.64 -8.16 -10.56
N SER A 262 -2.61 -7.24 -10.55
CA SER A 262 -2.71 -6.05 -11.40
C SER A 262 -2.39 -4.78 -10.61
N ASP A 263 -2.25 -3.67 -11.33
CA ASP A 263 -2.10 -2.35 -10.72
C ASP A 263 -3.44 -1.84 -10.18
N TYR A 264 -3.41 -1.32 -8.95
CA TYR A 264 -4.60 -0.86 -8.25
C TYR A 264 -4.32 0.42 -7.47
N ILE A 265 -5.16 1.44 -7.72
CA ILE A 265 -5.12 2.72 -6.99
C ILE A 265 -6.20 2.69 -5.91
N PHE A 266 -5.79 2.85 -4.66
CA PHE A 266 -6.69 2.96 -3.52
C PHE A 266 -6.68 4.38 -2.97
N ALA A 267 -7.79 5.09 -3.20
CA ALA A 267 -7.95 6.51 -2.82
C ALA A 267 -8.62 6.72 -1.46
N GLY A 268 -9.30 5.70 -0.92
CA GLY A 268 -10.01 5.81 0.36
C GLY A 268 -9.05 6.07 1.53
N ALA A 269 -9.49 6.86 2.50
CA ALA A 269 -8.75 7.10 3.74
C ALA A 269 -8.83 5.86 4.65
N ILE A 270 -7.69 5.34 5.08
CA ILE A 270 -7.60 4.21 6.02
C ILE A 270 -7.32 4.78 7.42
N SER A 271 -8.12 4.38 8.39
CA SER A 271 -8.00 4.76 9.80
C SER A 271 -8.13 3.54 10.72
N GLY A 272 -8.00 3.71 12.04
CA GLY A 272 -8.16 2.65 13.02
C GLY A 272 -6.84 2.02 13.49
N SER A 273 -6.92 0.94 14.26
CA SER A 273 -5.75 0.29 14.88
C SER A 273 -5.17 -0.89 14.10
N GLY A 274 -5.82 -1.28 13.00
CA GLY A 274 -5.52 -2.48 12.24
C GLY A 274 -4.29 -2.35 11.34
N THR A 275 -3.86 -3.48 10.81
CA THR A 275 -2.69 -3.58 9.90
C THR A 275 -3.10 -3.49 8.44
N VAL A 276 -2.18 -3.03 7.59
CA VAL A 276 -2.32 -3.05 6.13
C VAL A 276 -1.33 -4.04 5.52
N ASN A 277 -1.80 -4.97 4.70
CA ASN A 277 -0.96 -5.98 4.05
C ASN A 277 -1.01 -5.85 2.53
N LYS A 278 0.15 -5.86 1.89
CA LYS A 278 0.29 -5.93 0.44
C LYS A 278 0.82 -7.32 0.05
N LEU A 279 -0.04 -8.14 -0.56
CA LEU A 279 0.16 -9.58 -0.76
C LEU A 279 0.27 -10.02 -2.22
N GLY A 280 -0.40 -9.31 -3.15
CA GLY A 280 -0.41 -9.69 -4.57
C GLY A 280 0.85 -9.22 -5.30
N SER A 281 1.12 -9.74 -6.50
CA SER A 281 2.33 -9.39 -7.27
C SER A 281 2.26 -8.03 -7.97
N GLY A 282 1.08 -7.42 -8.08
CA GLY A 282 0.88 -6.15 -8.79
C GLY A 282 1.35 -4.93 -8.00
N VAL A 283 1.04 -3.73 -8.50
CA VAL A 283 1.30 -2.48 -7.79
C VAL A 283 0.04 -2.03 -7.05
N THR A 284 0.15 -1.74 -5.75
CA THR A 284 -0.90 -1.00 -5.03
C THR A 284 -0.42 0.40 -4.72
N THR A 285 -1.18 1.41 -5.16
CA THR A 285 -0.86 2.82 -4.94
C THR A 285 -1.85 3.43 -3.95
N LEU A 286 -1.36 3.82 -2.77
CA LEU A 286 -2.15 4.53 -1.77
C LEU A 286 -2.07 6.04 -2.05
N THR A 287 -3.20 6.66 -2.38
CA THR A 287 -3.28 8.11 -2.64
C THR A 287 -4.04 8.89 -1.56
N GLY A 288 -4.80 8.19 -0.70
CA GLY A 288 -5.55 8.81 0.39
C GLY A 288 -4.68 9.39 1.52
N THR A 289 -5.31 10.20 2.37
CA THR A 289 -4.73 10.64 3.66
C THR A 289 -5.08 9.61 4.73
N ASN A 290 -4.08 8.89 5.22
CA ASN A 290 -4.28 7.75 6.11
C ASN A 290 -3.79 8.03 7.53
N SER A 291 -4.45 7.43 8.52
CA SER A 291 -4.22 7.64 9.95
C SER A 291 -4.30 6.38 10.80
N TYR A 292 -4.20 5.19 10.17
CA TYR A 292 -4.19 3.93 10.92
C TYR A 292 -2.89 3.75 11.71
N SER A 293 -2.97 3.20 12.93
CA SER A 293 -1.80 3.08 13.81
C SER A 293 -1.09 1.73 13.74
N GLY A 294 -1.71 0.72 13.13
CA GLY A 294 -1.11 -0.60 12.93
C GLY A 294 0.00 -0.59 11.86
N ALA A 295 0.76 -1.70 11.81
CA ALA A 295 1.86 -1.85 10.87
C ALA A 295 1.40 -2.01 9.41
N THR A 296 2.31 -1.69 8.49
CA THR A 296 2.16 -1.98 7.06
C THR A 296 3.17 -3.01 6.62
N ASN A 297 2.69 -4.15 6.12
CA ASN A 297 3.53 -5.24 5.66
C ASN A 297 3.50 -5.30 4.13
N VAL A 298 4.65 -5.14 3.49
CA VAL A 298 4.83 -5.28 2.04
C VAL A 298 5.45 -6.65 1.79
N ASN A 299 4.59 -7.65 1.61
CA ASN A 299 4.98 -9.05 1.51
C ASN A 299 5.33 -9.47 0.08
N ALA A 300 4.72 -8.84 -0.94
CA ALA A 300 5.01 -9.10 -2.35
C ALA A 300 4.60 -7.93 -3.26
N GLY A 301 5.13 -7.92 -4.48
CA GLY A 301 4.88 -6.87 -5.47
C GLY A 301 5.32 -5.49 -4.96
N THR A 302 4.62 -4.44 -5.41
CA THR A 302 4.98 -3.06 -5.08
C THR A 302 3.89 -2.35 -4.28
N LEU A 303 4.27 -1.66 -3.21
CA LEU A 303 3.44 -0.64 -2.55
C LEU A 303 3.99 0.75 -2.89
N LEU A 304 3.20 1.58 -3.57
CA LEU A 304 3.51 2.99 -3.79
C LEU A 304 2.72 3.87 -2.81
N VAL A 305 3.44 4.67 -2.02
CA VAL A 305 2.86 5.69 -1.15
C VAL A 305 2.92 7.03 -1.88
N ASN A 306 1.80 7.44 -2.48
CA ASN A 306 1.67 8.73 -3.17
C ASN A 306 0.76 9.72 -2.43
N GLY A 307 0.05 9.25 -1.41
CA GLY A 307 -0.75 10.07 -0.50
C GLY A 307 0.02 10.53 0.74
N ASN A 308 -0.73 11.02 1.73
CA ASN A 308 -0.18 11.46 3.01
C ASN A 308 -0.45 10.42 4.11
N GLN A 309 0.60 9.77 4.61
CA GLN A 309 0.53 8.83 5.73
C GLN A 309 1.07 9.43 7.03
N SER A 310 1.15 10.75 7.18
CA SER A 310 1.75 11.38 8.37
C SER A 310 1.03 10.99 9.67
N GLY A 311 -0.27 10.69 9.60
CA GLY A 311 -1.05 10.17 10.73
C GLY A 311 -0.91 8.66 10.94
N ALA A 312 -0.37 7.92 9.98
CA ALA A 312 -0.14 6.48 10.06
C ALA A 312 1.31 6.19 10.47
N ALA A 313 1.53 6.17 11.79
CA ALA A 313 2.86 6.08 12.39
C ALA A 313 3.37 4.64 12.61
N GLY A 314 2.59 3.62 12.23
CA GLY A 314 3.00 2.22 12.32
C GLY A 314 4.24 1.92 11.46
N GLN A 315 5.04 0.93 11.89
CA GLN A 315 6.21 0.47 11.14
C GLN A 315 5.80 -0.07 9.76
N ILE A 316 6.55 0.31 8.72
CA ILE A 316 6.51 -0.36 7.42
C ILE A 316 7.63 -1.39 7.34
N SER A 317 7.28 -2.63 7.00
CA SER A 317 8.24 -3.73 6.79
C SER A 317 8.16 -4.22 5.35
N VAL A 318 9.29 -4.22 4.64
CA VAL A 318 9.39 -4.68 3.25
C VAL A 318 10.14 -6.01 3.21
N ALA A 319 9.47 -7.05 2.72
CA ALA A 319 10.05 -8.39 2.60
C ALA A 319 11.03 -8.49 1.41
N GLY A 320 11.88 -9.51 1.42
CA GLY A 320 12.73 -9.86 0.28
C GLY A 320 11.90 -10.08 -1.00
N GLY A 321 12.31 -9.46 -2.09
CA GLY A 321 11.60 -9.49 -3.37
C GLY A 321 10.38 -8.57 -3.49
N ALA A 322 10.00 -7.86 -2.41
CA ALA A 322 8.96 -6.85 -2.44
C ALA A 322 9.55 -5.43 -2.57
N THR A 323 8.72 -4.48 -3.02
CA THR A 323 9.14 -3.10 -3.27
C THR A 323 8.25 -2.10 -2.53
N LEU A 324 8.87 -1.17 -1.82
CA LEU A 324 8.23 0.06 -1.34
C LEU A 324 8.70 1.24 -2.20
N GLY A 325 7.80 2.14 -2.55
CA GLY A 325 8.16 3.37 -3.24
C GLY A 325 7.11 4.45 -3.17
N GLY A 326 7.18 5.41 -4.10
CA GLY A 326 6.23 6.51 -4.23
C GLY A 326 6.84 7.89 -3.97
N THR A 327 5.99 8.91 -4.03
CA THR A 327 6.37 10.32 -3.88
C THR A 327 5.69 11.02 -2.70
N GLY A 328 5.07 10.23 -1.82
CA GLY A 328 4.25 10.72 -0.71
C GLY A 328 5.03 10.84 0.60
N ILE A 329 4.26 10.85 1.69
CA ILE A 329 4.77 10.93 3.07
C ILE A 329 4.43 9.63 3.78
N ILE A 330 5.43 9.01 4.42
CA ILE A 330 5.32 7.87 5.34
C ILE A 330 5.43 8.41 6.78
N GLY A 331 4.46 8.12 7.64
CA GLY A 331 4.46 8.61 9.03
C GLY A 331 5.38 7.83 9.95
N GLY A 332 5.43 6.50 9.80
CA GLY A 332 6.24 5.61 10.65
C GLY A 332 7.69 5.45 10.21
N SER A 333 8.38 4.53 10.88
CA SER A 333 9.70 4.05 10.46
C SER A 333 9.56 3.00 9.35
N VAL A 334 10.61 2.81 8.56
CA VAL A 334 10.69 1.85 7.45
C VAL A 334 11.87 0.90 7.68
N THR A 335 11.63 -0.39 7.47
CA THR A 335 12.66 -1.43 7.45
C THR A 335 12.54 -2.19 6.14
N VAL A 336 13.63 -2.25 5.39
CA VAL A 336 13.74 -3.02 4.15
C VAL A 336 14.64 -4.21 4.42
N ALA A 337 14.07 -5.42 4.38
CA ALA A 337 14.82 -6.64 4.62
C ALA A 337 15.81 -6.93 3.48
N ASP A 338 16.71 -7.89 3.70
CA ASP A 338 17.62 -8.39 2.68
C ASP A 338 16.86 -8.83 1.43
N GLY A 339 17.35 -8.41 0.26
CA GLY A 339 16.71 -8.63 -1.03
C GLY A 339 15.41 -7.84 -1.26
N GLY A 340 14.95 -7.04 -0.30
CA GLY A 340 13.84 -6.10 -0.48
C GLY A 340 14.27 -4.89 -1.32
N THR A 341 13.32 -4.09 -1.79
CA THR A 341 13.61 -2.91 -2.61
C THR A 341 12.95 -1.64 -2.05
N LEU A 342 13.73 -0.56 -1.97
CA LEU A 342 13.23 0.81 -1.83
C LEU A 342 13.42 1.53 -3.16
N SER A 343 12.35 2.04 -3.75
CA SER A 343 12.40 2.82 -5.01
C SER A 343 11.76 4.17 -4.77
N ALA A 344 12.55 5.23 -4.75
CA ALA A 344 11.97 6.58 -4.77
C ALA A 344 11.27 6.83 -6.11
N GLY A 345 10.41 7.84 -6.16
CA GLY A 345 9.72 8.21 -7.40
C GLY A 345 8.37 7.51 -7.62
N GLY A 346 7.67 7.97 -8.66
CA GLY A 346 6.40 7.41 -9.11
C GLY A 346 6.59 6.15 -9.96
N ALA A 347 5.49 5.50 -10.32
CA ALA A 347 5.52 4.38 -11.26
C ALA A 347 6.17 4.80 -12.59
N GLY A 348 6.98 3.91 -13.17
CA GLY A 348 7.57 4.11 -14.50
C GLY A 348 8.80 5.03 -14.55
N SER A 349 9.64 5.03 -13.51
CA SER A 349 10.88 5.84 -13.44
C SER A 349 10.63 7.34 -13.55
N MET A 350 9.57 7.81 -12.87
CA MET A 350 9.24 9.23 -12.77
C MET A 350 9.86 9.78 -11.49
N PRO A 351 10.85 10.69 -11.56
CA PRO A 351 11.53 11.18 -10.37
C PRO A 351 10.56 11.83 -9.38
N GLY A 352 10.86 11.66 -8.10
CA GLY A 352 10.09 12.27 -7.02
C GLY A 352 10.75 12.19 -5.67
N THR A 353 10.15 12.88 -4.70
CA THR A 353 10.64 12.88 -3.32
C THR A 353 9.78 11.96 -2.46
N LEU A 354 10.39 10.96 -1.83
CA LEU A 354 9.75 10.15 -0.79
C LEU A 354 10.14 10.68 0.58
N THR A 355 9.16 10.97 1.43
CA THR A 355 9.42 11.42 2.80
C THR A 355 9.06 10.33 3.80
N ILE A 356 9.97 10.01 4.72
CA ILE A 356 9.81 9.08 5.83
C ILE A 356 9.99 9.88 7.12
N ASN A 357 8.93 10.10 7.89
CA ASN A 357 9.02 10.89 9.11
C ASN A 357 9.76 10.15 10.24
N GLY A 358 9.77 8.81 10.22
CA GLY A 358 10.51 7.96 11.16
C GLY A 358 11.95 7.67 10.74
N ASN A 359 12.47 6.55 11.25
CA ASN A 359 13.77 6.02 10.87
C ASN A 359 13.69 5.23 9.56
N LEU A 360 14.80 5.12 8.83
CA LEU A 360 14.96 4.19 7.71
C LEU A 360 16.10 3.22 8.01
N ALA A 361 15.82 1.93 7.96
CA ALA A 361 16.83 0.88 8.02
C ALA A 361 16.80 0.02 6.75
N LEU A 362 17.89 0.08 6.00
CA LEU A 362 18.17 -0.82 4.88
C LEU A 362 18.97 -2.02 5.40
N GLY A 363 18.53 -3.25 5.11
CA GLY A 363 19.40 -4.44 5.11
C GLY A 363 20.15 -4.54 3.79
N ASN A 364 20.67 -5.73 3.45
CA ASN A 364 21.32 -6.00 2.17
C ASN A 364 20.28 -6.00 1.03
N SER A 365 19.78 -4.81 0.72
CA SER A 365 18.59 -4.50 -0.07
C SER A 365 18.96 -3.78 -1.36
N ASN A 366 17.97 -3.56 -2.22
CA ASN A 366 18.12 -2.76 -3.43
C ASN A 366 17.55 -1.37 -3.19
N LEU A 367 18.36 -0.34 -3.43
CA LEU A 367 17.92 1.05 -3.44
C LEU A 367 17.92 1.55 -4.89
N ASN A 368 16.73 1.80 -5.44
CA ASN A 368 16.57 2.30 -6.80
C ASN A 368 16.30 3.80 -6.78
N VAL A 369 17.06 4.55 -7.58
CA VAL A 369 16.89 5.99 -7.77
C VAL A 369 17.02 6.40 -9.23
N ASP A 370 16.27 7.41 -9.62
CA ASP A 370 16.35 8.09 -10.91
C ASP A 370 17.14 9.39 -10.79
N PHE A 371 18.18 9.57 -11.61
CA PHE A 371 19.00 10.78 -11.65
C PHE A 371 19.19 11.35 -13.06
N GLY A 372 19.13 12.67 -13.17
CA GLY A 372 19.20 13.39 -14.44
C GLY A 372 19.72 14.83 -14.34
N GLN A 373 20.13 15.30 -13.16
CA GLN A 373 20.72 16.63 -13.00
C GLN A 373 21.79 16.67 -11.91
N ALA A 374 23.05 16.87 -12.28
CA ALA A 374 24.13 16.97 -11.30
C ALA A 374 23.95 18.17 -10.36
N ASN A 375 24.37 18.01 -9.10
CA ASN A 375 24.47 19.04 -8.06
C ASN A 375 23.13 19.68 -7.64
N VAL A 376 22.01 19.01 -7.92
CA VAL A 376 20.67 19.46 -7.53
C VAL A 376 20.01 18.40 -6.64
N PRO A 377 19.73 18.70 -5.35
CA PRO A 377 18.98 17.78 -4.50
C PRO A 377 17.51 17.66 -4.95
N GLY A 378 17.09 16.46 -5.31
CA GLY A 378 15.72 16.21 -5.80
C GLY A 378 15.34 17.04 -7.03
N GLY A 379 14.05 17.35 -7.16
CA GLY A 379 13.50 18.15 -8.26
C GLY A 379 12.89 17.29 -9.36
N ALA A 380 12.71 17.87 -10.56
CA ALA A 380 12.01 17.20 -11.66
C ALA A 380 12.81 16.08 -12.33
N LEU A 381 14.14 16.05 -12.11
CA LEU A 381 15.04 15.12 -12.77
C LEU A 381 15.77 14.16 -11.82
N ASN A 382 15.65 14.36 -10.51
CA ASN A 382 16.32 13.55 -9.51
C ASN A 382 15.34 13.11 -8.45
N ASP A 383 15.43 11.84 -8.08
CA ASP A 383 14.84 11.35 -6.85
C ASP A 383 15.50 11.97 -5.61
N LEU A 384 14.75 11.97 -4.51
CA LEU A 384 15.25 12.32 -3.19
C LEU A 384 14.50 11.54 -2.12
N ILE A 385 15.21 11.02 -1.13
CA ILE A 385 14.59 10.41 0.04
C ILE A 385 14.90 11.26 1.28
N ASN A 386 13.86 11.74 1.94
CA ASN A 386 13.97 12.49 3.18
C ASN A 386 13.63 11.57 4.35
N VAL A 387 14.57 11.37 5.27
CA VAL A 387 14.38 10.58 6.49
C VAL A 387 14.37 11.52 7.69
N GLY A 388 13.28 11.56 8.46
CA GLY A 388 13.16 12.41 9.64
C GLY A 388 14.03 11.95 10.80
N GLY A 389 14.23 10.64 10.94
CA GLY A 389 15.01 10.02 12.00
C GLY A 389 16.39 9.52 11.57
N ASN A 390 16.82 8.44 12.21
CA ASN A 390 18.09 7.75 11.93
C ASN A 390 18.05 7.04 10.57
N LEU A 391 19.21 6.98 9.92
CA LEU A 391 19.42 6.24 8.67
C LEU A 391 20.42 5.11 8.91
N THR A 392 20.05 3.88 8.56
CA THR A 392 20.99 2.75 8.44
C THR A 392 21.13 2.40 6.96
N LEU A 393 22.36 2.48 6.45
CA LEU A 393 22.72 2.09 5.09
C LEU A 393 23.25 0.65 5.06
N ASP A 394 22.78 -0.10 4.08
CA ASP A 394 23.28 -1.41 3.66
C ASP A 394 22.76 -1.66 2.21
N GLY A 395 23.27 -2.66 1.52
CA GLY A 395 22.77 -3.10 0.21
C GLY A 395 23.44 -2.43 -1.00
N THR A 396 22.70 -2.32 -2.10
CA THR A 396 23.18 -1.84 -3.40
C THR A 396 22.33 -0.67 -3.91
N LEU A 397 23.00 0.41 -4.33
CA LEU A 397 22.41 1.55 -5.01
C LEU A 397 22.40 1.32 -6.52
N ASN A 398 21.18 1.22 -7.07
CA ASN A 398 20.92 1.10 -8.50
C ASN A 398 20.45 2.44 -9.04
N ILE A 399 21.14 2.93 -10.07
CA ILE A 399 20.83 4.22 -10.69
C ILE A 399 20.22 4.00 -12.07
N THR A 400 19.09 4.66 -12.31
CA THR A 400 18.51 4.83 -13.65
C THR A 400 18.67 6.28 -14.08
N LYS A 401 19.06 6.50 -15.34
CA LYS A 401 19.11 7.85 -15.90
C LYS A 401 17.69 8.32 -16.21
N THR A 402 17.29 9.45 -15.64
CA THR A 402 16.01 10.10 -15.93
C THR A 402 15.90 10.51 -17.40
N SER A 403 14.76 10.22 -18.03
CA SER A 403 14.45 10.70 -19.38
C SER A 403 14.44 12.22 -19.45
N GLY A 404 15.06 12.80 -20.49
CA GLY A 404 15.21 14.26 -20.63
C GLY A 404 16.29 14.89 -19.75
N GLY A 405 16.93 14.12 -18.87
CA GLY A 405 18.06 14.57 -18.05
C GLY A 405 19.43 14.16 -18.58
N SER A 406 20.47 14.58 -17.85
CA SER A 406 21.86 14.15 -18.01
C SER A 406 22.40 13.57 -16.69
N PHE A 407 22.94 12.36 -16.76
CA PHE A 407 23.62 11.71 -15.64
C PHE A 407 25.14 11.75 -15.88
N GLY A 408 25.70 12.96 -15.78
CA GLY A 408 27.12 13.23 -15.98
C GLY A 408 27.88 13.47 -14.67
N PRO A 409 29.14 13.91 -14.75
CA PRO A 409 29.94 14.20 -13.56
C PRO A 409 29.25 15.15 -12.58
N GLY A 410 29.33 14.82 -11.29
CA GLY A 410 28.86 15.67 -10.21
C GLY A 410 28.30 14.91 -9.02
N ILE A 411 27.65 15.64 -8.12
CA ILE A 411 27.11 15.12 -6.87
C ILE A 411 25.59 15.00 -6.98
N TYR A 412 25.05 13.83 -6.64
CA TYR A 412 23.62 13.55 -6.63
C TYR A 412 23.18 13.21 -5.21
N ARG A 413 22.24 13.98 -4.65
CA ARG A 413 21.72 13.73 -3.29
C ARG A 413 20.82 12.50 -3.32
N VAL A 414 21.16 11.48 -2.54
CA VAL A 414 20.33 10.28 -2.38
C VAL A 414 19.40 10.46 -1.17
N PHE A 415 19.99 10.76 -0.01
CA PHE A 415 19.26 10.94 1.25
C PHE A 415 19.53 12.29 1.89
N ASN A 416 18.50 12.88 2.49
CA ASN A 416 18.66 13.71 3.69
C ASN A 416 18.21 12.89 4.90
N TYR A 417 18.88 13.05 6.05
CA TYR A 417 18.47 12.39 7.30
C TYR A 417 18.58 13.32 8.52
N GLY A 418 17.62 13.26 9.44
CA GLY A 418 17.59 14.12 10.64
C GLY A 418 18.36 13.59 11.84
N GLY A 419 18.52 12.26 11.94
CA GLY A 419 19.15 11.58 13.08
C GLY A 419 20.62 11.20 12.87
N SER A 420 21.01 10.07 13.45
CA SER A 420 22.34 9.46 13.26
C SER A 420 22.39 8.59 12.01
N LEU A 421 23.59 8.46 11.44
CA LEU A 421 23.89 7.54 10.35
C LEU A 421 24.61 6.30 10.89
N ILE A 422 24.11 5.13 10.54
CA ILE A 422 24.84 3.85 10.62
C ILE A 422 25.19 3.46 9.20
N ASP A 423 26.48 3.38 8.89
CA ASP A 423 26.99 3.09 7.56
C ASP A 423 27.56 1.67 7.52
N ASN A 424 26.77 0.68 7.09
CA ASN A 424 27.26 -0.67 6.81
C ASN A 424 27.74 -0.81 5.35
N GLY A 425 27.82 0.31 4.61
CA GLY A 425 28.15 0.37 3.19
C GLY A 425 26.90 0.42 2.31
N LEU A 426 26.97 1.20 1.24
CA LEU A 426 25.99 1.18 0.16
C LEU A 426 26.74 0.98 -1.14
N ASN A 427 26.65 -0.22 -1.70
CA ASN A 427 27.46 -0.62 -2.83
C ASN A 427 26.97 0.05 -4.13
N VAL A 428 27.91 0.36 -5.01
CA VAL A 428 27.65 0.82 -6.38
C VAL A 428 28.36 -0.10 -7.35
N THR A 429 27.80 -0.29 -8.55
CA THR A 429 28.32 -1.24 -9.54
C THR A 429 29.28 -0.61 -10.54
N ASP A 430 29.26 0.72 -10.70
CA ASP A 430 30.17 1.45 -11.57
C ASP A 430 31.40 1.93 -10.77
N PRO A 431 32.63 1.65 -11.23
CA PRO A 431 33.85 2.09 -10.55
C PRO A 431 34.06 3.61 -10.55
N ASN A 432 33.35 4.36 -11.40
CA ASN A 432 33.37 5.82 -11.41
C ASN A 432 32.40 6.43 -10.39
N TYR A 433 31.65 5.60 -9.66
CA TYR A 433 30.72 6.04 -8.64
C TYR A 433 31.28 5.74 -7.27
N PHE A 434 31.00 6.62 -6.32
CA PHE A 434 31.19 6.31 -4.90
C PHE A 434 30.10 6.97 -4.06
N VAL A 435 29.81 6.37 -2.91
CA VAL A 435 28.87 6.91 -1.94
C VAL A 435 29.63 7.75 -0.93
N GLN A 436 29.23 9.02 -0.80
CA GLN A 436 29.79 9.98 0.14
C GLN A 436 28.87 10.08 1.36
N THR A 437 29.40 9.68 2.53
CA THR A 437 28.73 9.73 3.84
C THR A 437 29.40 10.70 4.82
N SER A 438 30.52 11.31 4.43
CA SER A 438 31.29 12.24 5.26
C SER A 438 30.58 13.57 5.58
N VAL A 439 29.51 13.91 4.86
CA VAL A 439 28.76 15.14 5.11
C VAL A 439 27.56 14.82 5.99
N ALA A 440 27.49 15.45 7.16
CA ALA A 440 26.41 15.23 8.12
C ALA A 440 25.03 15.49 7.48
N ASN A 441 24.04 14.70 7.90
CA ASN A 441 22.62 14.82 7.50
C ASN A 441 22.34 14.60 6.01
N GLN A 442 23.31 14.11 5.23
CA GLN A 442 23.12 13.78 3.83
C GLN A 442 23.94 12.55 3.41
N VAL A 443 23.45 11.85 2.39
CA VAL A 443 24.20 10.82 1.66
C VAL A 443 24.16 11.18 0.20
N ASN A 444 25.31 11.21 -0.44
CA ASN A 444 25.41 11.53 -1.86
C ASN A 444 26.01 10.39 -2.66
N LEU A 445 25.58 10.29 -3.91
CA LEU A 445 26.33 9.62 -4.95
C LEU A 445 27.24 10.66 -5.62
N VAL A 446 28.52 10.36 -5.73
CA VAL A 446 29.45 11.15 -6.54
C VAL A 446 29.75 10.37 -7.81
N ASN A 447 29.46 10.99 -8.94
CA ASN A 447 29.72 10.46 -10.27
C ASN A 447 30.93 11.18 -10.87
N SER A 448 32.00 10.44 -11.18
CA SER A 448 33.17 10.98 -11.90
C SER A 448 33.26 10.48 -13.35
N ALA A 449 32.26 9.74 -13.85
CA ALA A 449 32.27 9.17 -15.18
C ALA A 449 32.33 10.27 -16.25
N GLY A 450 33.37 10.24 -17.08
CA GLY A 450 33.64 11.24 -18.10
C GLY A 450 34.59 12.36 -17.65
N LEU A 451 35.03 12.38 -16.40
CA LEU A 451 36.18 13.19 -16.00
C LEU A 451 37.49 12.47 -16.33
N THR A 452 38.49 13.23 -16.78
CA THR A 452 39.88 12.76 -16.77
C THR A 452 40.43 12.93 -15.37
N LEU A 453 40.85 11.83 -14.75
CA LEU A 453 41.42 11.80 -13.40
C LEU A 453 42.92 11.49 -13.50
N SER A 454 43.74 12.28 -12.81
CA SER A 454 45.17 11.99 -12.67
C SER A 454 45.48 11.72 -11.20
N TYR A 455 46.13 10.59 -10.93
CA TYR A 455 46.48 10.16 -9.58
C TYR A 455 47.95 10.45 -9.30
N TRP A 456 48.23 11.09 -8.16
CA TRP A 456 49.57 11.44 -7.75
C TRP A 456 50.35 10.19 -7.33
N ASP A 457 51.35 9.82 -8.12
CA ASP A 457 52.21 8.67 -7.86
C ASP A 457 53.47 9.06 -7.09
N GLY A 458 53.96 10.30 -7.29
CA GLY A 458 55.10 10.87 -6.57
C GLY A 458 56.36 9.99 -6.56
N ASP A 459 57.29 10.29 -5.66
CA ASP A 459 58.60 9.66 -5.55
C ASP A 459 58.63 8.52 -4.51
N ALA A 460 57.51 8.20 -3.83
CA ALA A 460 57.49 7.24 -2.71
C ALA A 460 57.67 5.76 -3.11
N GLY A 461 57.77 5.46 -4.40
CA GLY A 461 57.97 4.12 -4.93
C GLY A 461 58.47 4.12 -6.37
N PRO A 462 58.81 2.95 -6.94
CA PRO A 462 59.04 2.86 -8.37
C PRO A 462 57.74 3.14 -9.12
N HIS A 463 57.78 3.97 -10.14
CA HIS A 463 56.62 4.20 -10.99
C HIS A 463 56.21 2.95 -11.77
N SER A 464 54.98 2.94 -12.29
CA SER A 464 54.43 1.86 -13.14
C SER A 464 54.44 0.47 -12.47
N ASN A 465 54.17 0.43 -11.17
CA ASN A 465 54.24 -0.79 -10.35
C ASN A 465 52.86 -1.39 -10.00
N GLY A 466 51.78 -0.87 -10.60
CA GLY A 466 50.41 -1.31 -10.30
C GLY A 466 49.88 -0.79 -8.96
N ALA A 467 50.48 0.28 -8.42
CA ALA A 467 50.02 0.98 -7.24
C ALA A 467 50.17 2.49 -7.42
N VAL A 468 49.30 3.26 -6.78
CA VAL A 468 49.47 4.72 -6.65
C VAL A 468 50.20 4.99 -5.34
N ASN A 469 51.47 5.35 -5.43
CA ASN A 469 52.39 5.37 -4.29
C ASN A 469 52.31 6.66 -3.47
N GLY A 470 52.17 7.80 -4.15
CA GLY A 470 52.11 9.13 -3.55
C GLY A 470 53.46 9.69 -3.11
N GLY A 471 53.44 10.52 -2.07
CA GLY A 471 54.64 11.04 -1.40
C GLY A 471 55.12 12.37 -1.94
N ASN A 472 56.41 12.63 -1.77
CA ASN A 472 57.04 13.86 -2.29
C ASN A 472 57.16 13.81 -3.81
N GLY A 473 57.34 14.96 -4.45
CA GLY A 473 57.67 15.00 -5.88
C GLY A 473 57.44 16.36 -6.50
N THR A 474 57.67 16.45 -7.81
CA THR A 474 57.46 17.67 -8.59
C THR A 474 56.22 17.54 -9.48
N TRP A 475 55.34 18.55 -9.46
CA TRP A 475 54.16 18.63 -10.34
C TRP A 475 54.38 19.68 -11.42
N ARG A 476 54.50 19.24 -12.67
CA ARG A 476 54.62 20.07 -13.87
C ARG A 476 53.42 19.87 -14.79
N ALA A 477 53.20 20.84 -15.68
CA ALA A 477 52.18 20.72 -16.73
C ALA A 477 52.53 19.66 -17.79
N ALA A 478 53.82 19.34 -17.94
CA ALA A 478 54.34 18.31 -18.83
C ALA A 478 55.76 17.88 -18.42
N GLY A 479 56.19 16.70 -18.87
CA GLY A 479 57.59 16.26 -18.81
C GLY A 479 58.06 15.64 -17.48
N ASP A 480 57.17 15.47 -16.50
CA ASP A 480 57.41 14.59 -15.34
C ASP A 480 56.76 13.21 -15.55
N GLN A 481 56.99 12.29 -14.60
CA GLN A 481 56.37 10.95 -14.57
C GLN A 481 55.70 10.68 -13.22
N ASN A 482 55.29 11.74 -12.52
CA ASN A 482 54.80 11.65 -11.14
C ASN A 482 53.28 11.43 -11.04
N TRP A 483 52.63 11.16 -12.17
CA TRP A 483 51.19 10.92 -12.26
C TRP A 483 50.90 9.58 -12.93
N THR A 484 49.73 9.03 -12.65
CA THR A 484 49.24 7.76 -13.20
C THR A 484 47.72 7.78 -13.33
N ASP A 485 47.15 6.75 -13.95
CA ASP A 485 45.74 6.40 -13.80
C ASP A 485 45.46 5.71 -12.45
N SER A 486 44.20 5.35 -12.19
CA SER A 486 43.78 4.72 -10.93
C SER A 486 44.43 3.35 -10.65
N THR A 487 45.05 2.73 -11.65
CA THR A 487 45.67 1.40 -11.53
C THR A 487 47.13 1.45 -11.11
N GLY A 488 47.80 2.59 -11.28
CA GLY A 488 49.24 2.68 -11.01
C GLY A 488 50.14 1.95 -12.02
N LEU A 489 49.57 1.45 -13.13
CA LEU A 489 50.32 0.63 -14.10
C LEU A 489 51.22 1.46 -15.02
N PHE A 490 50.93 2.74 -15.21
CA PHE A 490 51.67 3.59 -16.14
C PHE A 490 52.01 4.95 -15.53
N ALA A 491 53.29 5.29 -15.53
CA ALA A 491 53.75 6.63 -15.22
C ALA A 491 53.51 7.56 -16.42
N ALA A 492 52.99 8.74 -16.15
CA ALA A 492 52.72 9.77 -17.14
C ALA A 492 52.97 11.17 -16.54
N PRO A 493 53.18 12.18 -17.40
CA PRO A 493 52.99 13.57 -16.99
C PRO A 493 51.55 13.81 -16.55
N PHE A 494 51.35 14.84 -15.74
CA PHE A 494 50.00 15.31 -15.43
C PHE A 494 49.22 15.63 -16.71
N ALA A 495 48.03 15.06 -16.87
CA ALA A 495 47.11 15.49 -17.91
C ALA A 495 46.60 16.89 -17.55
N ASN A 496 47.28 17.93 -18.04
CA ASN A 496 47.03 19.30 -17.58
C ASN A 496 45.56 19.71 -17.79
N GLY A 497 44.93 20.19 -16.72
CA GLY A 497 43.49 20.47 -16.66
C GLY A 497 42.61 19.32 -16.15
N SER A 498 43.18 18.14 -15.88
CA SER A 498 42.46 17.01 -15.27
C SER A 498 42.14 17.25 -13.79
N PHE A 499 41.32 16.37 -13.21
CA PHE A 499 41.04 16.36 -11.78
C PHE A 499 42.16 15.59 -11.04
N ALA A 500 42.89 16.28 -10.17
CA ALA A 500 44.05 15.72 -9.46
C ALA A 500 43.63 14.95 -8.21
N ILE A 501 44.14 13.73 -8.02
CA ILE A 501 43.82 12.88 -6.86
C ILE A 501 45.10 12.53 -6.11
N PHE A 502 45.16 12.93 -4.85
CA PHE A 502 46.25 12.66 -3.92
C PHE A 502 45.83 11.57 -2.94
N GLN A 503 46.45 10.39 -3.06
CA GLN A 503 46.21 9.21 -2.22
C GLN A 503 47.55 8.52 -1.88
N GLY A 504 47.54 7.30 -1.33
CA GLY A 504 48.78 6.59 -1.03
C GLY A 504 49.54 7.19 0.15
N THR A 505 50.84 7.42 0.02
CA THR A 505 51.69 8.02 1.08
C THR A 505 51.59 9.54 1.05
N ALA A 506 51.33 10.22 2.17
CA ALA A 506 51.33 11.68 2.20
C ALA A 506 52.72 12.27 1.92
N GLY A 507 52.80 13.44 1.29
CA GLY A 507 54.06 14.15 1.09
C GLY A 507 53.92 15.57 0.57
N THR A 508 55.06 16.14 0.19
CA THR A 508 55.16 17.50 -0.37
C THR A 508 55.21 17.46 -1.90
N VAL A 509 54.18 18.03 -2.52
CA VAL A 509 54.05 18.20 -3.96
C VAL A 509 54.56 19.59 -4.35
N THR A 510 55.71 19.65 -5.01
CA THR A 510 56.33 20.91 -5.44
C THR A 510 55.87 21.26 -6.85
N VAL A 511 55.02 22.27 -7.00
CA VAL A 511 54.54 22.79 -8.28
C VAL A 511 55.65 23.58 -8.97
N ASP A 512 55.96 23.19 -10.20
CA ASP A 512 57.01 23.78 -11.02
C ASP A 512 56.44 24.24 -12.38
N GLY A 513 56.38 25.56 -12.59
CA GLY A 513 55.82 26.20 -13.78
C GLY A 513 56.77 26.31 -14.97
N THR A 514 57.98 25.76 -14.89
CA THR A 514 58.99 25.87 -15.97
C THR A 514 58.51 25.28 -17.30
N ASN A 515 57.65 24.26 -17.26
CA ASN A 515 57.09 23.59 -18.44
C ASN A 515 55.67 24.08 -18.80
N GLY A 516 55.30 25.28 -18.35
CA GLY A 516 53.98 25.88 -18.52
C GLY A 516 53.16 25.89 -17.23
N PRO A 517 52.02 26.62 -17.21
CA PRO A 517 51.17 26.72 -16.03
C PRO A 517 50.50 25.38 -15.72
N VAL A 518 50.57 24.95 -14.46
CA VAL A 518 49.82 23.81 -13.96
C VAL A 518 48.37 24.22 -13.77
N LEU A 519 47.45 23.53 -14.46
CA LEU A 519 46.02 23.80 -14.45
C LEU A 519 45.26 22.59 -13.91
N ALA A 520 44.31 22.75 -13.00
CA ALA A 520 43.52 21.65 -12.47
C ALA A 520 42.02 21.95 -12.51
N ALA A 521 41.20 21.00 -12.95
CA ALA A 521 39.74 21.11 -12.89
C ALA A 521 39.20 21.00 -11.46
N GLY A 522 39.99 20.38 -10.57
CA GLY A 522 39.67 20.18 -9.16
C GLY A 522 40.70 19.25 -8.53
N MET A 523 40.56 19.02 -7.24
CA MET A 523 41.49 18.18 -6.48
C MET A 523 40.75 17.30 -5.46
N GLN A 524 41.27 16.12 -5.17
CA GLN A 524 40.88 15.32 -4.01
C GLN A 524 42.12 14.95 -3.22
N PHE A 525 42.08 15.16 -1.91
CA PHE A 525 43.03 14.62 -0.96
C PHE A 525 42.35 13.47 -0.22
N ALA A 526 42.54 12.25 -0.71
CA ALA A 526 41.90 11.04 -0.19
C ALA A 526 42.54 10.56 1.13
N ILE A 527 43.63 11.18 1.55
CA ILE A 527 44.30 10.99 2.85
C ILE A 527 44.80 12.33 3.40
N GLY A 528 45.01 12.41 4.71
CA GLY A 528 45.60 13.59 5.36
C GLY A 528 47.13 13.65 5.23
N GLY A 529 47.69 14.86 5.31
CA GLY A 529 49.13 15.12 5.42
C GLY A 529 49.80 15.68 4.16
N TYR A 530 49.08 15.79 3.05
CA TYR A 530 49.61 16.37 1.82
C TYR A 530 49.86 17.88 1.92
N ARG A 531 50.97 18.33 1.33
CA ARG A 531 51.29 19.75 1.14
C ARG A 531 51.62 20.05 -0.32
N VAL A 532 50.81 20.86 -1.00
CA VAL A 532 51.09 21.38 -2.35
C VAL A 532 51.76 22.76 -2.22
N GLN A 533 52.92 22.99 -2.80
CA GLN A 533 53.68 24.24 -2.67
C GLN A 533 54.51 24.57 -3.91
N GLY A 534 54.97 25.81 -4.07
CA GLY A 534 55.81 26.22 -5.20
C GLY A 534 55.09 27.22 -6.09
N ALA A 535 55.15 27.02 -7.42
CA ALA A 535 54.47 27.86 -8.39
C ALA A 535 52.93 27.80 -8.26
N ASP A 536 52.25 28.70 -8.96
CA ASP A 536 50.79 28.81 -8.96
C ASP A 536 50.11 27.56 -9.56
N VAL A 537 48.92 27.24 -9.06
CA VAL A 537 48.01 26.25 -9.67
C VAL A 537 46.75 26.96 -10.15
N GLY A 538 46.53 26.94 -11.46
CA GLY A 538 45.35 27.55 -12.08
C GLY A 538 44.14 26.63 -11.99
N LEU A 539 43.08 27.07 -11.32
CA LEU A 539 41.79 26.40 -11.27
C LEU A 539 40.98 26.72 -12.53
N ILE A 540 40.50 25.69 -13.21
CA ILE A 540 39.74 25.81 -14.46
C ILE A 540 38.30 25.32 -14.31
N GLY A 541 37.41 25.87 -15.15
CA GLY A 541 35.97 25.59 -15.12
C GLY A 541 35.17 26.63 -14.32
N LEU A 542 33.84 26.47 -14.30
CA LEU A 542 32.95 27.38 -13.57
C LEU A 542 33.01 27.15 -12.06
N GLN A 543 33.20 25.91 -11.64
CA GLN A 543 33.44 25.49 -10.26
C GLN A 543 34.59 24.50 -10.24
N SER A 544 35.56 24.72 -9.36
CA SER A 544 36.63 23.76 -9.08
C SER A 544 36.43 23.20 -7.69
N ILE A 545 36.15 21.89 -7.63
CA ILE A 545 35.88 21.20 -6.38
C ILE A 545 37.22 20.74 -5.79
N ILE A 546 37.49 21.12 -4.54
CA ILE A 546 38.57 20.54 -3.75
C ILE A 546 37.96 19.71 -2.63
N ARG A 547 38.20 18.41 -2.64
CA ARG A 547 37.77 17.50 -1.58
C ARG A 547 38.93 17.18 -0.65
N VAL A 548 38.67 17.17 0.66
CA VAL A 548 39.62 16.64 1.64
C VAL A 548 38.91 15.51 2.38
N GLY A 549 39.11 14.31 1.86
CA GLY A 549 38.45 13.09 2.30
C GLY A 549 38.35 12.03 1.21
N ASP A 550 38.09 10.81 1.67
CA ASP A 550 37.74 9.65 0.84
C ASP A 550 36.22 9.47 0.71
N GLY A 551 35.44 10.44 1.22
CA GLY A 551 33.98 10.40 1.26
C GLY A 551 33.40 9.69 2.48
N SER A 552 34.23 9.06 3.33
CA SER A 552 33.80 8.44 4.60
C SER A 552 33.83 9.43 5.76
N ALA A 553 33.03 9.18 6.80
CA ALA A 553 33.07 9.96 8.04
C ALA A 553 34.45 9.93 8.74
N ALA A 554 35.24 8.86 8.55
CA ALA A 554 36.58 8.73 9.13
C ALA A 554 37.57 9.80 8.62
N SER A 555 37.31 10.36 7.44
CA SER A 555 38.14 11.40 6.83
C SER A 555 38.08 12.76 7.50
N ALA A 556 37.24 12.94 8.54
CA ALA A 556 37.16 14.20 9.29
C ALA A 556 38.51 14.64 9.90
N GLY A 557 39.39 13.69 10.22
CA GLY A 557 40.74 13.98 10.72
C GLY A 557 41.76 14.38 9.64
N TYR A 558 41.42 14.28 8.35
CA TYR A 558 42.36 14.57 7.28
C TYR A 558 42.60 16.08 7.18
N THR A 559 43.85 16.46 6.98
CA THR A 559 44.24 17.85 6.69
C THR A 559 45.09 17.87 5.43
N ALA A 560 44.74 18.71 4.46
CA ALA A 560 45.54 18.98 3.27
C ALA A 560 45.92 20.46 3.25
N THR A 561 47.17 20.76 2.89
CA THR A 561 47.65 22.14 2.80
C THR A 561 47.99 22.49 1.36
N ILE A 562 47.46 23.59 0.85
CA ILE A 562 47.86 24.19 -0.43
C ILE A 562 48.53 25.53 -0.12
N ALA A 563 49.86 25.54 -0.21
CA ALA A 563 50.71 26.72 -0.06
C ALA A 563 51.11 27.37 -1.39
N SER A 564 50.94 26.67 -2.52
CA SER A 564 50.90 27.31 -3.84
C SER A 564 49.75 28.31 -3.89
N ASN A 565 49.89 29.38 -4.68
CA ASN A 565 48.76 30.26 -4.94
C ASN A 565 47.76 29.54 -5.85
N LEU A 566 46.49 29.49 -5.45
CA LEU A 566 45.40 29.11 -6.34
C LEU A 566 44.98 30.34 -7.15
N THR A 567 45.01 30.23 -8.47
CA THR A 567 44.67 31.31 -9.41
C THR A 567 43.51 30.88 -10.32
N GLY A 568 42.76 31.82 -10.89
CA GLY A 568 41.68 31.50 -11.83
C GLY A 568 40.52 32.49 -11.73
N ALA A 569 39.38 32.13 -12.32
CA ALA A 569 38.13 32.90 -12.20
C ALA A 569 36.93 32.02 -11.78
N GLY A 570 37.19 30.75 -11.46
CA GLY A 570 36.17 29.77 -11.10
C GLY A 570 35.91 29.75 -9.60
N GLN A 571 34.68 29.39 -9.20
CA GLN A 571 34.34 29.25 -7.79
C GLN A 571 35.07 28.03 -7.18
N LEU A 572 35.83 28.26 -6.11
CA LEU A 572 36.36 27.17 -5.29
C LEU A 572 35.28 26.58 -4.39
N VAL A 573 35.03 25.28 -4.51
CA VAL A 573 34.07 24.56 -3.67
C VAL A 573 34.80 23.51 -2.83
N LYS A 574 34.86 23.71 -1.51
CA LYS A 574 35.41 22.73 -0.57
C LYS A 574 34.33 21.73 -0.16
N THR A 575 34.59 20.44 -0.35
CA THR A 575 33.71 19.33 0.08
C THR A 575 34.47 18.29 0.93
N ASP A 576 33.74 17.32 1.49
CA ASP A 576 34.19 16.35 2.51
C ASP A 576 34.54 16.98 3.88
N ALA A 577 34.63 16.16 4.92
CA ALA A 577 34.75 16.59 6.31
C ALA A 577 36.16 17.08 6.71
N GLY A 578 37.20 16.70 5.96
CA GLY A 578 38.58 17.08 6.28
C GLY A 578 38.86 18.56 6.13
N THR A 579 40.00 19.01 6.66
CA THR A 579 40.42 20.42 6.66
C THR A 579 41.26 20.75 5.43
N LEU A 580 40.87 21.79 4.68
CA LEU A 580 41.69 22.39 3.63
C LEU A 580 42.36 23.66 4.17
N VAL A 581 43.69 23.67 4.22
CA VAL A 581 44.49 24.84 4.63
C VAL A 581 45.03 25.53 3.38
N LEU A 582 44.56 26.75 3.12
CA LEU A 582 45.11 27.59 2.05
C LEU A 582 46.15 28.55 2.64
N ALA A 583 47.42 28.32 2.33
CA ALA A 583 48.56 29.09 2.86
C ALA A 583 49.23 30.01 1.81
N GLY A 584 48.81 29.94 0.55
CA GLY A 584 49.23 30.86 -0.52
C GLY A 584 48.39 32.14 -0.60
N THR A 585 48.81 33.07 -1.45
CA THR A 585 48.08 34.30 -1.80
C THR A 585 47.15 34.03 -2.98
N ASN A 586 45.93 33.56 -2.69
CA ASN A 586 45.02 33.09 -3.73
C ASN A 586 44.23 34.22 -4.43
N THR A 587 44.00 34.06 -5.73
CA THR A 587 43.23 35.00 -6.57
C THR A 587 42.32 34.20 -7.52
N TYR A 588 41.13 33.81 -7.06
CA TYR A 588 40.13 33.06 -7.82
C TYR A 588 38.72 33.63 -7.67
#